data_AF-A0A947W1X1-F1
#
_entry.id   AF-A0A947W1X1-F1
#
_cell.length_a   1.000
_cell.length_b   1.000
_cell.length_c   1.000
_cell.angle_alpha   90.00
_cell.angle_beta   90.00
_cell.angle_gamma   90.00
#
_symmetry.space_group_name_H-M   'P 1'
#
loop_
_entity.id
_entity.type
_entity.pdbx_description
1 polymer ?
#
loop_
_entity_poly.entity_id
_entity_poly.type
_entity_poly.pdbx_seq_one_letter_code
_entity_poly.pdbx_strand_id
1 'polypeptide(L)'
;MIAVLYDVDPDGNEKEISHGALLDSFRAINDEDSLYDANDTMIQANHLFLSDDYLTPDKTERFDINLFPTLCRVEAGHSLRLETSTLEGPIRCSMLGVLGASWSSVLTNSQEETLPGGVYTIFRGGTGATAINIPLVNPLSLPTAYSHTTNTSSCFSMPLDWGTDKVYTLEQQLNNF
;
A
#
# COMPACT_ATOMS: atom_id res chain seq x y z
N MET A 1 11.51 -8.16 -1.66
CA MET A 1 10.33 -8.39 -0.79
C MET A 1 9.06 -7.74 -1.32
N ILE A 2 7.90 -8.26 -0.92
CA ILE A 2 6.55 -7.75 -1.21
C ILE A 2 5.84 -7.52 0.13
N ALA A 3 5.04 -6.46 0.21
CA ALA A 3 4.22 -6.12 1.35
C ALA A 3 2.79 -5.83 0.87
N VAL A 4 1.79 -6.38 1.54
CA VAL A 4 0.37 -6.14 1.24
C VAL A 4 -0.37 -5.81 2.53
N LEU A 5 -1.12 -4.71 2.50
CA LEU A 5 -1.94 -4.25 3.61
C LEU A 5 -3.41 -4.57 3.33
N TYR A 6 -4.04 -5.21 4.31
CA TYR A 6 -5.45 -5.60 4.26
C TYR A 6 -6.25 -4.92 5.37
N ASP A 7 -7.50 -4.60 5.05
CA ASP A 7 -8.59 -4.42 6.00
C ASP A 7 -9.27 -5.78 6.22
N VAL A 8 -9.40 -6.20 7.47
CA VAL A 8 -9.96 -7.51 7.84
C VAL A 8 -11.19 -7.30 8.70
N ASP A 9 -12.33 -7.78 8.21
CA ASP A 9 -13.60 -7.68 8.94
C ASP A 9 -13.67 -8.68 10.12
N PRO A 10 -14.66 -8.54 11.03
CA PRO A 10 -14.81 -9.45 12.17
C PRO A 10 -15.06 -10.92 11.83
N ASP A 11 -15.55 -11.20 10.61
CA ASP A 11 -15.80 -12.56 10.12
C ASP A 11 -14.53 -13.18 9.50
N GLY A 12 -13.47 -12.38 9.32
CA GLY A 12 -12.18 -12.76 8.77
C GLY A 12 -12.06 -12.58 7.26
N ASN A 13 -13.00 -11.89 6.59
CA ASN A 13 -12.84 -11.54 5.19
C ASN A 13 -11.84 -10.40 5.03
N GLU A 14 -11.07 -10.44 3.95
CA GLU A 14 -9.95 -9.54 3.72
C GLU A 14 -10.18 -8.71 2.47
N LYS A 15 -9.98 -7.39 2.60
CA LYS A 15 -9.97 -6.45 1.49
C LYS A 15 -8.61 -5.77 1.42
N GLU A 16 -7.94 -5.91 0.28
CA GLU A 16 -6.66 -5.22 0.07
C GLU A 16 -6.86 -3.69 0.07
N ILE A 17 -6.04 -3.00 0.84
CA ILE A 17 -5.97 -1.53 0.89
C ILE A 17 -4.88 -1.03 -0.06
N SER A 18 -3.69 -1.64 0.02
CA SER A 18 -2.52 -1.24 -0.73
C SER A 18 -1.48 -2.36 -0.73
N HIS A 19 -0.55 -2.31 -1.68
CA HIS A 19 0.61 -3.18 -1.74
C HIS A 19 1.84 -2.40 -2.18
N GLY A 20 2.99 -3.04 -2.01
CA GLY A 20 4.28 -2.54 -2.43
C GLY A 20 5.23 -3.70 -2.69
N ALA A 21 6.19 -3.48 -3.57
CA ALA A 21 7.25 -4.43 -3.81
C ALA A 21 8.57 -3.66 -3.93
N LEU A 22 9.63 -4.25 -3.38
CA LEU A 22 10.99 -3.76 -3.48
C LEU A 22 11.88 -4.94 -3.81
N LEU A 23 12.67 -4.82 -4.86
CA LEU A 23 13.79 -5.73 -5.04
C LEU A 23 14.89 -5.33 -4.06
N ASP A 24 15.41 -6.28 -3.30
CA ASP A 24 16.31 -6.00 -2.18
C ASP A 24 17.62 -5.33 -2.62
N SER A 25 18.07 -5.56 -3.86
CA SER A 25 19.22 -4.88 -4.46
C SER A 25 19.01 -3.39 -4.70
N PHE A 26 17.75 -2.92 -4.70
CA PHE A 26 17.36 -1.52 -4.87
C PHE A 26 17.00 -0.82 -3.56
N ARG A 27 17.39 -1.37 -2.40
CA ARG A 27 17.06 -0.80 -1.09
C ARG A 27 17.64 0.59 -0.81
N ALA A 28 18.66 1.04 -1.55
CA ALA A 28 19.30 2.32 -1.32
C ALA A 28 18.33 3.51 -1.50
N ILE A 29 18.36 4.47 -0.57
CA ILE A 29 17.42 5.59 -0.48
C ILE A 29 18.16 6.92 -0.68
N ASN A 30 17.53 7.85 -1.38
CA ASN A 30 17.85 9.27 -1.31
C ASN A 30 17.10 9.90 -0.13
N ASP A 31 17.84 10.17 0.95
CA ASP A 31 17.27 10.72 2.18
C ASP A 31 16.67 12.12 1.96
N GLU A 32 17.34 12.96 1.17
CA GLU A 32 16.95 14.36 0.92
C GLU A 32 15.63 14.47 0.16
N ASP A 33 15.31 13.48 -0.70
CA ASP A 33 14.09 13.45 -1.49
C ASP A 33 13.01 12.51 -0.91
N SER A 34 13.26 11.89 0.25
CA SER A 34 12.26 11.05 0.94
C SER A 34 11.29 11.91 1.73
N LEU A 35 10.06 11.42 1.95
CA LEU A 35 9.06 12.12 2.73
C LEU A 35 9.02 11.59 4.16
N TYR A 36 8.96 12.54 5.09
CA TYR A 36 8.94 12.32 6.53
C TYR A 36 7.72 13.00 7.15
N ASP A 37 7.22 12.43 8.24
CA ASP A 37 6.20 13.05 9.07
C ASP A 37 6.79 14.07 10.06
N ALA A 38 5.94 14.69 10.88
CA ALA A 38 6.35 15.68 11.88
C ALA A 38 7.23 15.13 13.01
N ASN A 39 7.33 13.80 13.14
CA ASN A 39 8.18 13.11 14.11
C ASN A 39 9.45 12.55 13.46
N ASP A 40 9.80 12.99 12.25
CA ASP A 40 10.96 12.51 11.48
C ASP A 40 10.86 11.02 11.12
N THR A 41 9.64 10.50 11.02
CA THR A 41 9.39 9.11 10.59
C THR A 41 9.14 9.07 9.09
N MET A 42 9.89 8.25 8.37
CA MET A 42 9.75 8.10 6.92
C MET A 42 8.37 7.52 6.57
N ILE A 43 7.63 8.24 5.73
CA ILE A 43 6.30 7.84 5.22
C ILE A 43 6.33 7.48 3.74
N GLN A 44 7.35 7.94 3.01
CA GLN A 44 7.59 7.55 1.62
C GLN A 44 9.10 7.57 1.34
N ALA A 45 9.67 6.41 1.04
CA ALA A 45 11.06 6.26 0.64
C ALA A 45 11.24 6.71 -0.81
N ASN A 46 12.29 7.48 -1.09
CA ASN A 46 12.73 7.72 -2.46
C ASN A 46 13.93 6.83 -2.79
N HIS A 47 13.69 5.69 -3.43
CA HIS A 47 14.76 4.77 -3.79
C HIS A 47 15.58 5.28 -4.98
N LEU A 48 16.91 5.09 -4.91
CA LEU A 48 17.85 5.60 -5.91
C LEU A 48 17.79 4.84 -7.24
N PHE A 49 17.58 3.51 -7.22
CA PHE A 49 17.58 2.64 -8.41
C PHE A 49 18.81 2.77 -9.32
N LEU A 50 19.98 3.17 -8.79
CA LEU A 50 21.18 3.45 -9.59
C LEU A 50 22.03 2.21 -9.90
N SER A 51 21.95 1.17 -9.07
CA SER A 51 22.73 -0.05 -9.20
C SER A 51 22.13 -1.19 -8.37
N ASP A 52 22.43 -2.43 -8.75
CA ASP A 52 22.16 -3.58 -7.89
C ASP A 52 23.20 -3.66 -6.77
N ASP A 53 22.77 -3.44 -5.53
CA ASP A 53 23.60 -3.65 -4.34
C ASP A 53 23.20 -4.95 -3.63
N TYR A 54 23.89 -6.05 -3.94
CA TYR A 54 23.54 -7.38 -3.44
C TYR A 54 23.73 -7.53 -1.92
N LEU A 55 22.84 -8.29 -1.30
CA LEU A 55 22.88 -8.55 0.14
C LEU A 55 24.09 -9.42 0.51
N THR A 56 24.66 -9.17 1.69
CA THR A 56 25.59 -10.12 2.31
C THR A 56 24.80 -11.06 3.23
N PRO A 57 24.94 -12.39 3.10
CA PRO A 57 24.31 -13.34 4.03
C PRO A 57 24.63 -13.02 5.49
N ASP A 58 23.68 -13.32 6.38
CA ASP A 58 23.76 -13.13 7.83
C ASP A 58 23.98 -11.68 8.32
N LYS A 59 23.93 -10.70 7.41
CA LYS A 59 23.86 -9.28 7.78
C LYS A 59 22.42 -8.81 7.83
N THR A 60 22.09 -8.10 8.90
CA THR A 60 20.83 -7.39 9.02
C THR A 60 20.86 -6.15 8.14
N GLU A 61 19.90 -6.05 7.24
CA GLU A 61 19.70 -4.92 6.33
C GLU A 61 18.30 -4.34 6.57
N ARG A 62 18.15 -3.02 6.34
CA ARG A 62 16.87 -2.33 6.43
C ARG A 62 16.24 -2.24 5.03
N PHE A 63 14.93 -2.50 4.97
CA PHE A 63 14.13 -2.36 3.76
C PHE A 63 12.93 -1.47 4.06
N ASP A 64 12.86 -0.31 3.40
CA ASP A 64 11.71 0.58 3.45
C ASP A 64 10.88 0.34 2.20
N ILE A 65 9.70 -0.27 2.33
CA ILE A 65 8.84 -0.63 1.19
C ILE A 65 7.70 0.39 1.12
N ASN A 66 7.64 1.13 0.03
CA ASN A 66 6.50 2.00 -0.24
C ASN A 66 5.25 1.18 -0.53
N LEU A 67 4.19 1.41 0.23
CA LEU A 67 2.83 1.00 -0.14
C LEU A 67 2.21 2.12 -0.98
N PHE A 68 1.60 1.77 -2.11
CA PHE A 68 0.98 2.79 -2.97
C PHE A 68 -0.05 3.62 -2.19
N PRO A 69 -0.05 4.96 -2.33
CA PRO A 69 -0.94 5.81 -1.54
C PRO A 69 -2.41 5.49 -1.85
N THR A 70 -3.12 5.02 -0.84
CA THR A 70 -4.57 4.82 -0.88
C THR A 70 -5.18 5.55 0.30
N LEU A 71 -6.13 6.46 0.03
CA LEU A 71 -7.02 6.93 1.09
C LEU A 71 -8.07 5.84 1.32
N CYS A 72 -8.08 5.27 2.53
CA CYS A 72 -9.02 4.23 2.90
C CYS A 72 -9.60 4.51 4.29
N ARG A 73 -10.89 4.20 4.46
CA ARG A 73 -11.54 4.16 5.76
C ARG A 73 -11.56 2.71 6.26
N VAL A 74 -11.05 2.49 7.46
CA VAL A 74 -11.19 1.23 8.19
C VAL A 74 -12.45 1.32 9.06
N GLU A 75 -13.36 0.37 8.90
CA GLU A 75 -14.61 0.37 9.65
C GLU A 75 -14.42 -0.02 11.12
N ALA A 76 -15.35 0.42 11.96
CA ALA A 76 -15.29 0.10 13.39
C ALA A 76 -15.40 -1.43 13.60
N GLY A 77 -14.47 -1.99 14.38
CA GLY A 77 -14.41 -3.43 14.63
C GLY A 77 -13.56 -4.22 13.64
N HIS A 78 -13.14 -3.60 12.53
CA HIS A 78 -12.16 -4.20 11.62
C HIS A 78 -10.74 -4.13 12.20
N SER A 79 -9.83 -4.89 11.60
CA SER A 79 -8.40 -4.89 11.93
C SER A 79 -7.53 -4.75 10.70
N LEU A 80 -6.35 -4.14 10.87
CA LEU A 80 -5.36 -4.06 9.82
C LEU A 80 -4.43 -5.26 9.87
N ARG A 81 -4.14 -5.85 8.72
CA ARG A 81 -3.15 -6.92 8.59
C ARG A 81 -2.12 -6.60 7.53
N LEU A 82 -0.85 -6.63 7.94
CA LEU A 82 0.29 -6.60 7.03
C LEU A 82 0.74 -8.03 6.71
N GLU A 83 0.73 -8.37 5.44
CA GLU A 83 1.34 -9.58 4.91
C GLU A 83 2.66 -9.22 4.21
N THR A 84 3.69 -10.04 4.42
CA THR A 84 4.98 -9.88 3.77
C THR A 84 5.38 -11.19 3.12
N SER A 85 5.84 -11.14 1.88
CA SER A 85 6.34 -12.30 1.15
C SER A 85 7.59 -11.97 0.35
N THR A 86 8.30 -13.00 -0.10
CA THR A 86 9.48 -12.87 -0.99
C THR A 86 9.14 -13.19 -2.44
N LEU A 87 7.99 -13.83 -2.67
CA LEU A 87 7.45 -14.19 -3.96
C LEU A 87 5.99 -13.76 -4.01
N GLU A 88 5.53 -13.35 -5.18
CA GLU A 88 4.11 -13.11 -5.39
C GLU A 88 3.35 -14.43 -5.40
N GLY A 89 2.17 -14.44 -4.75
CA GLY A 89 1.27 -15.57 -4.82
C GLY A 89 0.80 -15.84 -6.27
N PRO A 90 0.38 -17.09 -6.57
CA PRO A 90 0.06 -17.54 -7.93
C PRO A 90 -1.06 -16.74 -8.64
N ILE A 91 -1.89 -16.01 -7.88
CA ILE A 91 -2.97 -15.18 -8.43
C ILE A 91 -2.45 -13.87 -9.06
N ARG A 92 -1.35 -13.29 -8.52
CA ARG A 92 -0.74 -12.07 -9.07
C ARG A 92 0.21 -12.38 -10.24
N CYS A 93 0.83 -13.55 -10.21
CA CYS A 93 1.63 -14.12 -11.29
C CYS A 93 0.74 -14.81 -12.36
N SER A 94 -0.36 -14.18 -12.77
CA SER A 94 -1.27 -14.71 -13.78
C SER A 94 -0.81 -14.27 -15.19
N MET A 95 -0.72 -15.25 -16.10
CA MET A 95 -0.16 -15.18 -17.46
C MET A 95 -0.86 -14.23 -18.46
N LEU A 96 -1.81 -13.41 -18.01
CA LEU A 96 -2.23 -12.16 -18.69
C LEU A 96 -1.21 -11.02 -18.47
N GLY A 97 -0.11 -11.32 -17.78
CA GLY A 97 0.93 -10.42 -17.33
C GLY A 97 1.78 -9.70 -18.39
N VAL A 98 1.65 -10.02 -19.68
CA VAL A 98 2.36 -9.24 -20.72
C VAL A 98 1.77 -7.83 -20.89
N LEU A 99 0.53 -7.61 -20.44
CA LEU A 99 -0.13 -6.29 -20.47
C LEU A 99 -0.51 -5.77 -19.07
N GLY A 100 -0.16 -6.50 -17.99
CA GLY A 100 -0.59 -6.18 -16.64
C GLY A 100 0.05 -7.03 -15.54
N ALA A 101 1.24 -7.61 -15.75
CA ALA A 101 1.96 -8.28 -14.67
C ALA A 101 2.31 -7.22 -13.63
N SER A 102 2.08 -7.54 -12.37
CA SER A 102 2.81 -6.92 -11.28
C SER A 102 4.31 -7.08 -11.57
N TRP A 103 5.03 -5.96 -11.61
CA TRP A 103 6.42 -5.90 -12.07
C TRP A 103 7.39 -6.75 -11.25
N SER A 104 6.96 -7.25 -10.10
CA SER A 104 7.67 -8.21 -9.25
C SER A 104 7.73 -9.65 -9.79
N SER A 105 6.95 -10.00 -10.82
CA SER A 105 6.95 -11.34 -11.41
C SER A 105 7.93 -11.52 -12.59
N VAL A 106 8.57 -10.44 -13.07
CA VAL A 106 9.53 -10.48 -14.18
C VAL A 106 10.91 -10.12 -13.69
N LEU A 107 11.78 -11.13 -13.54
CA LEU A 107 13.16 -10.97 -13.12
C LEU A 107 14.10 -10.85 -14.34
N THR A 108 15.19 -10.12 -14.19
CA THR A 108 16.32 -10.20 -15.13
C THR A 108 17.10 -11.49 -14.92
N ASN A 109 17.88 -11.94 -15.91
CA ASN A 109 18.70 -13.16 -15.79
C ASN A 109 19.61 -13.12 -14.54
N SER A 110 20.22 -11.98 -14.23
CA SER A 110 21.09 -11.84 -13.04
C SER A 110 20.30 -11.92 -11.72
N GLN A 111 19.04 -11.50 -11.72
CA GLN A 111 18.15 -11.64 -10.55
C GLN A 111 17.68 -13.10 -10.38
N GLU A 112 17.41 -13.81 -11.47
CA GLU A 112 17.09 -15.24 -11.42
C GLU A 112 18.24 -16.09 -10.87
N GLU A 113 19.49 -15.68 -11.08
CA GLU A 113 20.67 -16.37 -10.54
C GLU A 113 20.86 -16.16 -9.03
N THR A 114 20.31 -15.09 -8.46
CA THR A 114 20.64 -14.63 -7.10
C THR A 114 19.49 -14.71 -6.10
N LEU A 115 18.23 -14.63 -6.55
CA LEU A 115 17.05 -14.60 -5.67
C LEU A 115 16.53 -15.98 -5.20
N PRO A 116 16.55 -17.05 -6.02
CA PRO A 116 15.95 -18.33 -5.62
C PRO A 116 16.63 -18.96 -4.40
N GLY A 117 15.82 -19.53 -3.50
CA GLY A 117 16.31 -20.28 -2.34
C GLY A 117 16.76 -19.42 -1.15
N GLY A 118 16.67 -18.09 -1.24
CA GLY A 118 16.96 -17.20 -0.12
C GLY A 118 16.03 -17.43 1.07
N VAL A 119 16.59 -17.43 2.28
CA VAL A 119 15.85 -17.51 3.55
C VAL A 119 15.92 -16.16 4.23
N TYR A 120 14.76 -15.63 4.63
CA TYR A 120 14.63 -14.29 5.18
C TYR A 120 14.12 -14.38 6.62
N THR A 121 14.74 -13.59 7.51
CA THR A 121 14.29 -13.43 8.89
C THR A 121 13.76 -12.02 9.07
N ILE A 122 12.51 -11.90 9.51
CA ILE A 122 11.87 -10.61 9.81
C ILE A 122 11.94 -10.39 11.32
N PHE A 123 12.56 -9.28 11.72
CA PHE A 123 12.74 -8.93 13.13
C PHE A 123 11.49 -8.22 13.69
N ARG A 124 11.00 -8.69 14.84
CA ARG A 124 9.84 -8.12 15.53
C ARG A 124 10.24 -7.72 16.96
N GLY A 125 9.90 -6.49 17.35
CA GLY A 125 10.20 -5.95 18.69
C GLY A 125 11.65 -5.51 18.89
N GLY A 126 11.88 -4.67 19.90
CA GLY A 126 13.21 -4.12 20.23
C GLY A 126 13.71 -3.05 19.27
N THR A 127 15.00 -2.74 19.36
CA THR A 127 15.71 -1.83 18.44
C THR A 127 15.88 -2.52 17.09
N GLY A 128 15.17 -2.05 16.06
CA GLY A 128 15.14 -2.67 14.72
C GLY A 128 13.85 -3.45 14.40
N ALA A 129 12.80 -3.28 15.20
CA ALA A 129 11.50 -3.86 14.91
C ALA A 129 10.97 -3.40 13.54
N THR A 130 10.45 -4.35 12.75
CA THR A 130 9.64 -4.01 11.58
C THR A 130 8.37 -3.29 12.02
N ALA A 131 8.06 -2.19 11.35
CA ALA A 131 6.87 -1.38 11.58
C ALA A 131 6.23 -0.98 10.24
N ILE A 132 4.96 -0.60 10.29
CA ILE A 132 4.25 0.06 9.20
C ILE A 132 3.88 1.47 9.66
N ASN A 133 4.23 2.46 8.85
CA ASN A 133 3.89 3.85 9.11
C ASN A 133 2.62 4.18 8.32
N ILE A 134 1.53 4.44 9.04
CA ILE A 134 0.22 4.72 8.46
C ILE A 134 -0.16 6.15 8.83
N PRO A 135 -0.07 7.11 7.88
CA PRO A 135 -0.56 8.45 8.11
C PRO A 135 -2.07 8.42 8.37
N LEU A 136 -2.47 8.77 9.59
CA LEU A 136 -3.88 8.86 9.97
C LEU A 136 -4.37 10.29 9.75
N VAL A 137 -5.54 10.41 9.12
CA VAL A 137 -6.25 11.67 8.97
C VAL A 137 -7.56 11.61 9.74
N ASN A 138 -7.95 12.72 10.36
CA ASN A 138 -9.26 12.80 10.98
C ASN A 138 -10.31 12.70 9.85
N PRO A 139 -11.27 11.77 9.91
CA PRO A 139 -12.27 11.64 8.85
C PRO A 139 -13.10 12.92 8.66
N LEU A 140 -13.22 13.77 9.69
CA LEU A 140 -13.93 15.05 9.62
C LEU A 140 -13.09 16.20 9.06
N SER A 141 -11.78 16.02 8.81
CA SER A 141 -10.92 17.07 8.25
C SER A 141 -10.79 17.03 6.73
N LEU A 142 -11.29 15.98 6.08
CA LEU A 142 -11.28 15.89 4.62
C LEU A 142 -12.53 16.57 4.05
N PRO A 143 -12.38 17.52 3.10
CA PRO A 143 -13.54 18.13 2.46
C PRO A 143 -14.28 17.10 1.60
N THR A 144 -15.61 17.11 1.68
CA THR A 144 -16.44 16.37 0.73
C THR A 144 -16.16 16.88 -0.68
N ALA A 145 -15.64 16.03 -1.56
CA ALA A 145 -15.64 16.34 -2.98
C ALA A 145 -17.04 16.16 -3.55
N TYR A 146 -17.41 17.00 -4.50
CA TYR A 146 -18.68 16.93 -5.19
C TYR A 146 -18.42 16.61 -6.66
N SER A 147 -19.22 15.72 -7.24
CA SER A 147 -19.23 15.53 -8.69
C SER A 147 -19.61 16.85 -9.35
N HIS A 148 -18.86 17.28 -10.36
CA HIS A 148 -19.24 18.47 -11.11
C HIS A 148 -20.51 18.19 -11.94
N THR A 149 -21.31 19.23 -12.19
CA THR A 149 -22.48 19.10 -13.06
C THR A 149 -22.00 18.85 -14.50
N THR A 150 -22.33 17.69 -15.06
CA THR A 150 -22.14 17.38 -16.48
C THR A 150 -23.48 17.42 -17.21
N ASN A 151 -23.49 17.56 -18.54
CA ASN A 151 -24.73 17.54 -19.33
C ASN A 151 -25.55 16.24 -19.17
N THR A 152 -24.90 15.14 -18.77
CA THR A 152 -25.55 13.85 -18.51
C THR A 152 -26.02 13.68 -17.07
N SER A 153 -25.65 14.60 -16.16
CA SER A 153 -26.04 14.57 -14.74
C SER A 153 -27.40 15.22 -14.46
N SER A 154 -28.09 15.76 -15.48
CA SER A 154 -29.31 16.56 -15.30
C SER A 154 -29.15 17.69 -14.26
N CYS A 155 -27.96 18.29 -14.20
CA CYS A 155 -27.56 19.32 -13.24
C CYS A 155 -27.52 18.88 -11.77
N PHE A 156 -27.51 17.58 -11.48
CA PHE A 156 -27.29 17.07 -10.14
C PHE A 156 -25.79 16.98 -9.83
N SER A 157 -25.43 17.45 -8.64
CA SER A 157 -24.12 17.23 -8.04
C SER A 157 -24.31 16.32 -6.84
N MET A 158 -23.59 15.21 -6.80
CA MET A 158 -23.58 14.28 -5.68
C MET A 158 -22.26 14.40 -4.94
N PRO A 159 -22.24 14.20 -3.61
CA PRO A 159 -20.99 13.95 -2.92
C PRO A 159 -20.31 12.75 -3.56
N LEU A 160 -19.04 12.91 -3.91
CA LEU A 160 -18.17 11.83 -4.34
C LEU A 160 -17.87 11.01 -3.07
N ASP A 161 -18.77 10.09 -2.75
CA ASP A 161 -18.52 9.18 -1.63
C ASP A 161 -17.44 8.18 -2.06
N TRP A 162 -16.28 8.26 -1.41
CA TRP A 162 -15.19 7.30 -1.60
C TRP A 162 -15.39 6.03 -0.75
N GLY A 163 -16.47 5.96 0.05
CA GLY A 163 -16.93 4.76 0.73
C GLY A 163 -18.09 4.11 -0.03
N THR A 164 -18.03 2.79 -0.24
CA THR A 164 -19.06 2.05 -0.97
C THR A 164 -20.39 1.88 -0.22
N ASP A 165 -20.53 2.46 0.98
CA ASP A 165 -21.68 2.22 1.85
C ASP A 165 -22.29 3.54 2.33
N LYS A 166 -23.17 4.11 1.50
CA LYS A 166 -24.43 4.75 1.93
C LYS A 166 -25.28 5.11 0.72
N VAL A 167 -26.26 4.26 0.42
CA VAL A 167 -27.47 4.71 -0.28
C VAL A 167 -28.21 5.62 0.69
N TYR A 168 -27.98 6.93 0.60
CA TYR A 168 -28.88 7.90 1.22
C TYR A 168 -30.24 7.73 0.55
N THR A 169 -31.21 7.16 1.26
CA THR A 169 -32.60 7.19 0.81
C THR A 169 -33.04 8.66 0.75
N LEU A 170 -33.81 9.01 -0.28
CA LEU A 170 -34.29 10.37 -0.57
C LEU A 170 -34.92 11.09 0.64
N GLU A 171 -35.37 10.34 1.64
CA GLU A 171 -35.94 10.88 2.88
C GLU A 171 -34.92 11.56 3.81
N GLN A 172 -33.63 11.21 3.75
CA GLN A 172 -32.61 11.84 4.63
C GLN A 172 -32.11 13.20 4.12
N GLN A 173 -32.36 13.55 2.86
CA GLN A 173 -31.97 14.87 2.31
C GLN A 173 -32.96 15.99 2.63
N LEU A 174 -34.21 15.67 2.96
CA LEU A 174 -35.26 16.68 3.16
C LEU A 174 -35.37 17.21 4.59
N ASN A 175 -34.67 16.62 5.56
CA ASN A 175 -34.82 16.99 6.98
C ASN A 175 -33.68 17.88 7.53
N ASN A 176 -32.79 18.39 6.68
CA ASN A 176 -31.68 19.27 7.08
C ASN A 176 -31.78 20.70 6.51
N PHE A 177 -33.01 21.19 6.28
CA PHE A 177 -33.28 22.61 6.01
C PHE A 177 -34.28 23.17 7.02
#